data_AF-A0AAW7YYF8-F1
#
_entry.id   AF-A0AAW7YYF8-F1
#
_cell.length_a   1.000
_cell.length_b   1.000
_cell.length_c   1.000
_cell.angle_alpha   90.00
_cell.angle_beta   90.00
_cell.angle_gamma   90.00
#
_symmetry.space_group_name_H-M   'P 1'
#
loop_
_entity.id
_entity.type
_entity.pdbx_description
1 polymer ?
#
loop_
_entity_poly.entity_id
_entity_poly.type
_entity_poly.pdbx_seq_one_letter_code
_entity_poly.pdbx_strand_id
1 'polypeptide(L)'
;VWSDNEQEVIAAGELAGSAELEVLQDKAEHRRVIVLVPTSDVSHHQLELPKTAQRSWQQVAPFMLEEQLAQDPDSLHICLLDKGKETIDVACVS
;
A
#
# COMPACT_ATOMS: atom_id res chain seq x y z
N VAL A 1 10.49 4.69 16.66
CA VAL A 1 9.35 4.66 17.60
C VAL A 1 9.02 6.08 17.99
N TRP A 2 7.78 6.48 17.74
CA TRP A 2 7.27 7.82 18.00
C TRP A 2 6.37 7.81 19.25
N SER A 3 6.49 8.84 20.09
CA SER A 3 5.62 9.08 21.25
C SER A 3 4.60 10.16 20.89
N ASP A 4 3.33 9.79 20.73
CA ASP A 4 2.27 10.77 20.43
C ASP A 4 2.03 11.75 21.60
N ASN A 5 2.32 11.35 22.84
CA ASN A 5 2.14 12.20 24.01
C ASN A 5 3.23 13.27 24.12
N GLU A 6 4.49 12.90 23.88
CA GLU A 6 5.65 13.80 24.01
C GLU A 6 6.02 14.47 22.67
N GLN A 7 5.43 14.02 21.56
CA GLN A 7 5.71 14.48 20.20
C GLN A 7 7.19 14.35 19.84
N GLU A 8 7.80 13.22 20.18
CA GLU A 8 9.22 12.96 19.93
C GLU A 8 9.55 11.52 19.55
N VAL A 9 10.79 11.32 19.08
CA VAL A 9 11.36 10.02 18.75
C VAL A 9 11.98 9.41 20.01
N ILE A 10 11.37 8.35 20.53
CA ILE A 10 11.82 7.65 21.74
C ILE A 10 12.72 6.45 21.46
N ALA A 11 12.79 5.99 20.21
CA ALA A 11 13.79 5.03 19.75
C ALA A 11 13.94 5.11 18.23
N ALA A 12 15.17 5.01 17.73
CA ALA A 12 15.49 4.90 16.30
C ALA A 12 16.57 3.83 16.12
N GLY A 13 16.63 3.23 14.94
CA GLY A 13 17.59 2.19 14.63
C GLY A 13 17.39 1.67 13.21
N GLU A 14 18.25 0.75 12.82
CA GLU A 14 18.27 0.08 11.53
C GLU A 14 18.48 -1.41 11.79
N LEU A 15 17.88 -2.25 10.94
CA LEU A 15 18.07 -3.69 10.94
C LEU A 15 18.89 -4.07 9.71
N ALA A 16 19.77 -5.07 9.82
CA ALA A 16 20.55 -5.52 8.67
C ALA A 16 19.68 -6.21 7.59
N GLY A 17 18.49 -6.68 7.97
CA GLY A 17 17.54 -7.30 7.05
C GLY A 17 16.32 -7.89 7.77
N SER A 18 15.46 -8.54 7.01
CA SER A 18 14.19 -9.11 7.50
C SER A 18 14.37 -10.20 8.55
N ALA A 19 15.53 -10.87 8.60
CA ALA A 19 15.84 -11.88 9.61
C ALA A 19 15.89 -11.32 11.04
N GLU A 20 16.09 -10.01 11.20
CA GLU A 20 16.19 -9.35 12.52
C GLU A 20 14.85 -8.74 12.98
N LEU A 21 13.75 -8.95 12.24
CA LEU A 21 12.44 -8.37 12.58
C LEU A 21 11.93 -8.79 13.96
N GLU A 22 12.33 -9.97 14.46
CA GLU A 22 11.98 -10.45 15.80
C GLU A 22 12.45 -9.49 16.91
N VAL A 23 13.55 -8.75 16.68
CA VAL A 23 14.08 -7.75 17.63
C VAL A 23 13.10 -6.58 17.84
N LEU A 24 12.16 -6.36 16.91
CA LEU A 24 11.14 -5.32 17.04
C LEU A 24 9.95 -5.75 17.92
N GLN A 25 9.83 -7.02 18.31
CA GLN A 25 8.66 -7.55 19.01
C GLN A 25 8.36 -6.79 20.31
N ASP A 26 9.37 -6.64 21.17
CA ASP A 26 9.23 -5.90 22.45
C ASP A 26 8.88 -4.42 22.23
N LYS A 27 9.36 -3.84 21.12
CA LYS A 27 9.07 -2.44 20.76
C LYS A 27 7.68 -2.26 20.18
N ALA A 28 7.14 -3.30 19.53
CA ALA A 28 5.82 -3.33 18.93
C ALA A 28 4.72 -3.65 19.94
N GLU A 29 5.06 -4.27 21.08
CA GLU A 29 4.11 -4.66 22.11
C GLU A 29 3.26 -3.46 22.56
N HIS A 30 1.93 -3.63 22.54
CA HIS A 30 0.95 -2.60 22.90
C HIS A 30 1.03 -1.28 22.10
N ARG A 31 1.69 -1.28 20.92
CA ARG A 31 1.82 -0.10 20.06
C ARG A 31 1.29 -0.37 18.66
N ARG A 32 0.81 0.69 18.00
CA ARG A 32 0.46 0.63 16.58
C ARG A 32 1.76 0.51 15.75
N VAL A 33 1.84 -0.53 14.92
CA VAL A 33 2.92 -0.70 13.95
C VAL A 33 2.47 -0.14 12.60
N ILE A 34 3.28 0.74 12.02
CA ILE A 34 3.08 1.30 10.68
C ILE A 34 4.28 0.86 9.84
N VAL A 35 4.00 0.17 8.74
CA VAL A 35 5.02 -0.23 7.76
C VAL A 35 5.00 0.78 6.62
N LEU A 36 6.18 1.29 6.28
CA LEU A 36 6.38 2.10 5.08
C LEU A 36 7.04 1.21 4.04
N VAL A 37 6.33 0.97 2.94
CA VAL A 37 6.82 0.18 1.81
C VAL A 37 7.57 1.12 0.85
N PRO A 38 8.69 0.71 0.26
CA PRO A 38 9.37 1.50 -0.76
C PRO A 38 8.44 1.82 -1.93
N THR A 39 8.40 3.08 -2.36
CA THR A 39 7.60 3.48 -3.53
C THR A 39 8.09 2.81 -4.82
N SER A 40 9.34 2.34 -4.89
CA SER A 40 9.85 1.55 -6.01
C SER A 40 9.10 0.24 -6.22
N ASP A 41 8.51 -0.30 -5.14
CA ASP A 41 7.84 -1.60 -5.14
C ASP A 41 6.32 -1.45 -5.30
N VAL A 42 5.83 -0.21 -5.42
CA VAL A 42 4.41 0.14 -5.55
C VAL A 42 4.21 0.99 -6.80
N SER A 43 3.42 0.50 -7.76
CA SER A 43 3.02 1.30 -8.91
C SER A 43 1.71 2.04 -8.65
N HIS A 44 1.63 3.28 -9.08
CA HIS A 44 0.44 4.13 -8.96
C HIS A 44 -0.22 4.33 -10.33
N HIS A 45 -1.53 4.10 -10.41
CA HIS A 45 -2.30 4.24 -11.65
C HIS A 45 -3.61 4.97 -11.42
N GLN A 46 -4.00 5.79 -12.39
CA GLN A 46 -5.30 6.43 -12.43
C GLN A 46 -6.16 5.77 -13.52
N LEU A 47 -7.38 5.37 -13.17
CA LEU A 47 -8.28 4.65 -14.06
C LEU A 47 -9.59 5.42 -14.25
N GLU A 48 -9.98 5.63 -15.50
CA GLU A 48 -11.29 6.19 -15.85
C GLU A 48 -12.37 5.12 -15.73
N LEU A 49 -13.24 5.24 -14.72
CA LEU A 49 -14.30 4.26 -14.46
C LEU A 49 -15.65 4.75 -14.99
N PRO A 50 -16.29 3.99 -15.90
CA PRO A 50 -17.68 4.21 -16.25
C PRO A 50 -18.56 4.20 -14.99
N LYS A 51 -19.60 5.06 -14.97
CA LYS A 51 -20.52 5.16 -13.81
C LYS A 51 -21.14 3.82 -13.41
N THR A 52 -21.37 2.94 -14.37
CA THR A 52 -21.89 1.58 -14.17
C THR A 52 -20.92 0.67 -13.43
N ALA A 53 -19.62 0.87 -13.60
CA ALA A 53 -18.56 0.02 -13.06
C ALA A 53 -18.02 0.51 -11.70
N GLN A 54 -18.46 1.66 -11.19
CA GLN A 54 -17.93 2.21 -9.93
C GLN A 54 -18.13 1.31 -8.71
N ARG A 55 -19.18 0.50 -8.69
CA ARG A 55 -19.44 -0.46 -7.60
C ARG A 55 -18.68 -1.77 -7.77
N SER A 56 -18.34 -2.13 -9.00
CA SER A 56 -17.62 -3.36 -9.38
C SER A 56 -16.16 -3.09 -9.75
N TRP A 57 -15.60 -1.95 -9.33
CA TRP A 57 -14.27 -1.51 -9.77
C TRP A 57 -13.17 -2.55 -9.51
N GLN A 58 -13.25 -3.29 -8.40
CA GLN A 58 -12.26 -4.33 -8.06
C GLN A 58 -12.20 -5.45 -9.10
N GLN A 59 -13.31 -5.72 -9.79
CA GLN A 59 -13.36 -6.74 -10.85
C GLN A 59 -12.87 -6.19 -12.19
N VAL A 60 -13.01 -4.88 -12.41
CA VAL A 60 -12.71 -4.23 -13.69
C VAL A 60 -11.29 -3.67 -13.72
N ALA A 61 -10.75 -3.24 -12.58
CA ALA A 61 -9.43 -2.65 -12.46
C ALA A 61 -8.29 -3.57 -12.96
N PRO A 62 -8.25 -4.88 -12.62
CA PRO A 62 -7.22 -5.77 -13.15
C PRO A 62 -7.17 -5.76 -14.69
N PHE A 63 -8.33 -5.89 -15.33
CA PHE A 63 -8.45 -5.84 -16.81
C PHE A 63 -8.01 -4.49 -17.37
N MET A 64 -8.39 -3.37 -16.73
CA MET A 64 -7.98 -2.04 -17.19
C MET A 64 -6.47 -1.79 -17.07
N LEU A 65 -5.80 -2.50 -16.17
CA LEU A 65 -4.37 -2.36 -15.90
C LEU A 65 -3.51 -3.35 -16.69
N GLU A 66 -4.12 -4.32 -17.39
CA GLU A 66 -3.41 -5.41 -18.07
C GLU A 66 -2.35 -4.92 -19.07
N GLU A 67 -2.62 -3.82 -19.79
CA GLU A 67 -1.64 -3.22 -20.71
C GLU A 67 -0.66 -2.24 -20.04
N GLN A 68 -0.93 -1.82 -18.81
CA GLN A 68 -0.12 -0.83 -18.07
C GLN A 68 0.89 -1.50 -17.14
N LEU A 69 0.64 -2.76 -16.76
CA LEU A 69 1.46 -3.54 -15.85
C LEU A 69 2.41 -4.47 -16.62
N ALA A 70 3.63 -4.61 -16.13
CA ALA A 70 4.63 -5.52 -16.70
C ALA A 70 4.47 -6.99 -16.20
N GLN A 71 3.41 -7.26 -15.44
CA GLN A 71 3.16 -8.51 -14.73
C GLN A 71 1.65 -8.76 -14.68
N ASP A 72 1.27 -10.01 -14.44
CA ASP A 72 -0.13 -10.46 -14.43
C ASP A 72 -0.92 -9.71 -13.34
N PRO A 73 -1.99 -8.95 -13.68
CA PRO A 73 -2.81 -8.25 -12.70
C PRO A 73 -3.41 -9.16 -11.62
N ASP A 74 -3.65 -10.45 -11.92
CA ASP A 74 -4.18 -11.41 -10.95
C ASP A 74 -3.15 -11.78 -9.87
N SER A 75 -1.87 -11.51 -10.12
CA SER A 75 -0.80 -11.69 -9.15
C SER A 75 -0.57 -10.49 -8.25
N LEU A 76 -1.32 -9.38 -8.45
CA LEU A 76 -1.12 -8.14 -7.71
C LEU A 76 -2.23 -7.88 -6.70
N HIS A 77 -1.82 -7.29 -5.58
CA HIS A 77 -2.74 -6.61 -4.68
C HIS A 77 -3.01 -5.19 -5.17
N ILE A 78 -4.26 -4.91 -5.53
CA ILE A 78 -4.72 -3.58 -5.97
C ILE A 78 -5.50 -2.92 -4.84
N CYS A 79 -5.01 -1.78 -4.37
CA CYS A 79 -5.62 -0.99 -3.31
C CYS A 79 -6.16 0.34 -3.86
N LEU A 80 -7.36 0.72 -3.44
CA LEU A 80 -7.96 2.02 -3.75
C LEU A 80 -7.36 3.09 -2.85
N LEU A 81 -6.78 4.13 -3.45
CA LEU A 81 -6.21 5.27 -2.75
C LEU A 81 -7.23 6.41 -2.66
N ASP A 82 -7.84 6.74 -3.80
CA ASP A 82 -8.88 7.76 -3.89
C ASP A 82 -9.94 7.39 -4.93
N LYS A 83 -11.14 7.92 -4.73
CA LYS A 83 -12.29 7.70 -5.62
C LYS A 83 -12.97 9.01 -5.97
N GLY A 84 -12.71 9.45 -7.19
CA GLY A 84 -13.40 10.56 -7.83
C GLY A 84 -14.78 10.19 -8.39
N LYS A 85 -15.37 11.14 -9.12
CA LYS A 85 -16.68 10.94 -9.78
C LYS A 85 -16.59 10.04 -11.01
N GLU A 86 -15.47 10.07 -11.72
CA GLU A 86 -15.27 9.37 -12.99
C GLU A 86 -13.88 8.70 -13.07
N THR A 87 -13.03 8.92 -12.07
CA THR A 87 -11.70 8.32 -11.95
C THR A 87 -11.52 7.65 -10.59
N ILE A 88 -10.65 6.65 -10.53
CA ILE A 88 -10.07 6.14 -9.28
C ILE A 88 -8.56 6.17 -9.37
N ASP A 89 -7.92 6.35 -8.23
CA ASP A 89 -6.47 6.22 -8.07
C ASP A 89 -6.19 4.94 -7.29
N VAL A 90 -5.31 4.10 -7.83
CA VAL A 90 -4.98 2.80 -7.27
C VAL A 90 -3.47 2.62 -7.09
N ALA A 91 -3.11 1.90 -6.04
CA ALA A 91 -1.77 1.35 -5.84
C ALA A 91 -1.79 -0.14 -6.16
N CYS A 92 -0.78 -0.62 -6.89
CA CYS A 92 -0.57 -2.04 -7.14
C CYS A 92 0.77 -2.47 -6.53
N VAL A 93 0.75 -3.57 -5.79
CA VAL A 93 1.92 -4.19 -5.16
C VAL A 93 1.85 -5.71 -5.36
N SER A 94 2.98 -6.36 -5.62
CA SER A 94 3.09 -7.82 -5.76
C SER A 94 3.11 -8.53 -4.41
#